data_AF-A0A1Z5YQY0-F1
#
_entry.id   AF-A0A1Z5YQY0-F1
#
_cell.length_a   1.000
_cell.length_b   1.000
_cell.length_c   1.000
_cell.angle_alpha   90.00
_cell.angle_beta   90.00
_cell.angle_gamma   90.00
#
_symmetry.space_group_name_H-M   'P 1'
#
loop_
_entity.id
_entity.type
_entity.pdbx_description
1 polymer ?
#
loop_
_entity_poly.entity_id
_entity_poly.type
_entity_poly.pdbx_seq_one_letter_code
_entity_poly.pdbx_strand_id
1 'polypeptide(L)'
;MDTAQRGMGLDWRNALELIKRTKEDLPHARVVNGCGTDHLAPEDARSMDDVSDAYLEQVDAIQGVGARIILMASRALVRVAKSPDDYKAVYAKVLSACDQPV
;
A
#
# COMPACT_ATOMS: atom_id res chain seq x y z
N MET A 1 -0.65 -2.53 -9.69
CA MET A 1 -1.99 -3.19 -9.60
C MET A 1 -1.84 -4.66 -9.95
N ASP A 2 -2.87 -5.48 -9.68
CA ASP A 2 -2.85 -6.94 -9.90
C ASP A 2 -2.47 -7.35 -11.34
N THR A 3 -2.99 -6.65 -12.36
CA THR A 3 -2.63 -6.89 -13.78
C THR A 3 -1.14 -6.68 -14.07
N ALA A 4 -0.45 -5.86 -13.28
CA ALA A 4 1.01 -5.69 -13.35
C ALA A 4 1.77 -6.75 -12.52
N GLN A 5 1.08 -7.81 -12.09
CA GLN A 5 1.61 -8.92 -11.29
C GLN A 5 2.14 -8.49 -9.92
N ARG A 6 1.55 -7.44 -9.33
CA ARG A 6 1.94 -6.92 -8.01
C ARG A 6 1.73 -7.99 -6.93
N GLY A 7 2.80 -8.35 -6.22
CA GLY A 7 2.78 -9.43 -5.22
C GLY A 7 2.82 -10.85 -5.81
N MET A 8 2.90 -11.00 -7.14
CA MET A 8 3.03 -12.28 -7.85
C MET A 8 4.06 -12.17 -9.01
N GLY A 9 5.21 -11.55 -8.73
CA GLY A 9 6.30 -11.35 -9.69
C GLY A 9 6.88 -9.94 -9.66
N LEU A 10 6.05 -8.93 -9.41
CA LEU A 10 6.47 -7.55 -9.18
C LEU A 10 6.45 -7.25 -7.68
N ASP A 11 7.63 -7.18 -7.07
CA ASP A 11 7.81 -6.84 -5.65
C ASP A 11 7.63 -5.33 -5.37
N TRP A 12 7.59 -4.97 -4.08
CA TRP A 12 7.42 -3.59 -3.65
C TRP A 12 8.50 -2.65 -4.20
N ARG A 13 9.77 -3.04 -4.14
CA ARG A 13 10.88 -2.17 -4.58
C ARG A 13 10.77 -1.83 -6.06
N ASN A 14 10.52 -2.83 -6.90
CA ASN A 14 10.36 -2.65 -8.33
C ASN A 14 9.05 -1.91 -8.66
N ALA A 15 7.99 -2.12 -7.89
CA ALA A 15 6.76 -1.37 -8.07
C ALA A 15 6.90 0.10 -7.70
N LEU A 16 7.63 0.43 -6.62
CA LEU A 16 7.93 1.82 -6.25
C LEU A 16 8.76 2.51 -7.34
N GLU A 17 9.74 1.81 -7.92
CA GLU A 17 10.51 2.32 -9.06
C GLU A 17 9.60 2.59 -10.27
N LEU A 18 8.69 1.68 -10.59
CA LEU A 18 7.72 1.89 -11.67
C LEU A 18 6.83 3.11 -11.40
N ILE A 19 6.38 3.31 -10.15
CA ILE A 19 5.58 4.48 -9.74
C ILE A 19 6.37 5.77 -9.96
N LYS A 20 7.64 5.81 -9.52
CA LYS A 20 8.53 6.96 -9.71
C LYS A 20 8.70 7.32 -11.18
N ARG A 21 9.08 6.35 -12.02
CA ARG A 21 9.26 6.56 -13.46
C ARG A 21 7.98 7.02 -14.14
N THR A 22 6.85 6.38 -13.82
CA THR A 22 5.56 6.77 -14.40
C THR A 22 5.20 8.21 -14.05
N LYS A 23 5.50 8.66 -12.82
CA LYS A 23 5.24 10.04 -12.40
C LYS A 23 6.18 11.04 -13.07
N GLU A 24 7.45 10.67 -13.27
CA GLU A 24 8.43 11.48 -13.99
C GLU A 24 8.08 11.64 -15.47
N ASP A 25 7.77 10.53 -16.14
CA ASP A 25 7.46 10.50 -17.58
C ASP A 25 6.10 11.12 -17.90
N LEU A 26 5.13 11.01 -16.98
CA LEU A 26 3.74 11.44 -17.17
C LEU A 26 3.24 12.31 -16.01
N PRO A 27 3.81 13.50 -15.77
CA PRO A 27 3.60 14.29 -14.55
C PRO A 27 2.15 14.74 -14.33
N HIS A 28 1.39 14.88 -15.43
CA HIS A 28 0.00 15.36 -15.43
C HIS A 28 -1.02 14.27 -15.76
N ALA A 29 -0.58 13.02 -16.00
CA ALA A 29 -1.51 11.94 -16.30
C ALA A 29 -2.31 11.55 -15.06
N ARG A 30 -3.57 11.15 -15.29
CA ARG A 30 -4.45 10.66 -14.23
C ARG A 30 -4.13 9.20 -13.93
N VAL A 31 -3.14 8.98 -13.08
CA VAL A 31 -2.68 7.65 -12.65
C VAL A 31 -2.84 7.51 -11.14
N VAL A 32 -3.31 6.34 -10.71
CA VAL A 32 -3.37 5.93 -9.29
C VAL A 32 -2.49 4.70 -9.06
N ASN A 33 -1.91 4.61 -7.88
CA ASN A 33 -0.79 3.73 -7.59
C ASN A 33 -1.11 2.82 -6.41
N GLY A 34 -0.91 1.52 -6.61
CA GLY A 34 -1.25 0.51 -5.61
C GLY A 34 -0.44 0.64 -4.33
N CYS A 35 -1.13 0.89 -3.22
CA CYS A 35 -0.58 0.94 -1.87
C CYS A 35 -1.13 -0.23 -1.06
N GLY A 36 -0.25 -1.12 -0.62
CA GLY A 36 -0.60 -2.33 0.11
C GLY A 36 0.40 -2.63 1.21
N THR A 37 0.64 -3.93 1.42
CA THR A 37 1.54 -4.46 2.45
C THR A 37 2.40 -5.59 1.87
N ASP A 38 2.61 -5.61 0.56
CA ASP A 38 3.20 -6.73 -0.17
C ASP A 38 4.71 -6.92 0.06
N HIS A 39 5.36 -6.01 0.79
CA HIS A 39 6.72 -6.17 1.31
C HIS A 39 6.77 -6.86 2.69
N LEU A 40 5.63 -6.92 3.40
CA LEU A 40 5.49 -7.67 4.63
C LEU A 40 4.96 -9.07 4.28
N ALA A 41 5.82 -10.08 4.42
CA ALA A 41 5.40 -11.45 4.24
C ALA A 41 4.30 -11.79 5.29
N PRO A 42 3.18 -12.42 4.91
CA PRO A 42 2.10 -12.69 5.86
C PRO A 42 2.55 -13.47 7.11
N GLU A 43 3.52 -14.36 6.96
CA GLU A 43 4.15 -15.12 8.06
C GLU A 43 4.92 -14.28 9.06
N ASP A 44 5.40 -13.11 8.65
CA ASP A 44 6.16 -12.19 9.51
C ASP A 44 5.26 -11.18 10.23
N ALA A 45 3.99 -11.07 9.83
CA ALA A 45 3.00 -10.22 10.49
C ALA A 45 2.57 -10.83 11.84
N ARG A 46 2.96 -10.20 12.95
CA ARG A 46 2.70 -10.69 14.31
C ARG A 46 1.65 -9.86 15.03
N SER A 47 1.38 -8.66 14.56
CA SER A 47 0.48 -7.69 15.17
C SER A 47 -0.26 -6.84 14.14
N MET A 48 -1.30 -6.15 14.60
CA MET A 48 -2.01 -5.14 13.80
C MET A 48 -1.12 -3.92 13.50
N ASP A 49 -0.15 -3.63 14.36
CA ASP A 49 0.81 -2.55 14.17
C ASP A 49 1.77 -2.85 13.03
N ASP A 50 2.31 -4.07 12.92
CA ASP A 50 3.17 -4.47 11.79
C ASP A 50 2.49 -4.21 10.44
N VAL A 51 1.19 -4.50 10.36
CA VAL A 51 0.37 -4.29 9.15
C VAL A 51 0.14 -2.80 8.89
N SER A 52 -0.16 -2.04 9.95
CA SER A 52 -0.39 -0.60 9.84
C SER A 52 0.88 0.11 9.38
N ASP A 53 2.02 -0.25 9.95
CA ASP A 53 3.32 0.35 9.64
C ASP A 53 3.75 -0.01 8.21
N ALA A 54 3.49 -1.24 7.76
CA ALA A 54 3.67 -1.63 6.35
C ALA A 54 2.81 -0.78 5.40
N TYR A 55 1.54 -0.55 5.72
CA TYR A 55 0.72 0.36 4.91
C TYR A 55 1.30 1.77 4.88
N LEU A 56 1.66 2.31 6.05
CA LEU A 56 2.18 3.67 6.18
C LEU A 56 3.50 3.85 5.41
N GLU A 57 4.38 2.85 5.39
CA GLU A 57 5.60 2.88 4.57
C GLU A 57 5.27 3.12 3.08
N GLN A 58 4.28 2.39 2.54
CA GLN A 58 3.90 2.56 1.14
C GLN A 58 3.13 3.87 0.90
N VAL A 59 2.29 4.29 1.85
CA VAL A 59 1.58 5.59 1.79
C VAL A 59 2.61 6.71 1.66
N ASP A 60 3.57 6.77 2.60
CA ASP A 60 4.59 7.82 2.64
C ASP A 60 5.47 7.80 1.39
N ALA A 61 5.87 6.62 0.92
CA ALA A 61 6.69 6.49 -0.28
C ALA A 61 5.97 6.95 -1.56
N ILE A 62 4.68 6.64 -1.71
CA ILE A 62 3.89 7.02 -2.89
C ILE A 62 3.53 8.51 -2.84
N GLN A 63 3.13 9.03 -1.68
CA GLN A 63 2.81 10.44 -1.51
C GLN A 63 4.06 11.33 -1.62
N GLY A 64 5.20 10.87 -1.12
CA GLY A 64 6.48 11.58 -1.19
C GLY A 64 6.96 11.84 -2.63
N VAL A 65 6.47 11.10 -3.62
CA VAL A 65 6.73 11.36 -5.05
C VAL A 65 5.58 12.12 -5.73
N GLY A 66 4.59 12.59 -4.97
CA GLY A 66 3.44 13.34 -5.48
C GLY A 66 2.47 12.50 -6.30
N ALA A 67 2.40 11.19 -6.02
CA ALA A 67 1.55 10.25 -6.74
C ALA A 67 0.27 9.93 -5.96
N ARG A 68 -0.83 9.64 -6.67
CA ARG A 68 -2.13 9.31 -6.06
C ARG A 68 -2.17 7.83 -5.67
N ILE A 69 -2.77 7.53 -4.53
CA ILE A 69 -2.91 6.16 -4.01
C ILE A 69 -4.21 5.52 -4.50
N ILE A 70 -4.15 4.22 -4.74
CA ILE A 70 -5.29 3.30 -4.63
C ILE A 70 -4.96 2.29 -3.52
N LEU A 71 -5.79 2.24 -2.48
CA LEU A 71 -5.56 1.38 -1.33
C LEU A 71 -5.91 -0.07 -1.69
N MET A 72 -4.94 -0.96 -1.55
CA MET A 72 -5.05 -2.38 -1.87
C MET A 72 -5.32 -3.20 -0.61
N ALA A 73 -5.96 -4.36 -0.77
CA ALA A 73 -6.14 -5.32 0.31
C ALA A 73 -4.79 -5.89 0.80
N SER A 74 -4.75 -6.30 2.07
CA SER A 74 -3.56 -6.85 2.72
C SER A 74 -3.72 -8.33 3.07
N ARG A 75 -2.79 -9.17 2.59
CA ARG A 75 -2.70 -10.58 2.99
C ARG A 75 -2.22 -10.74 4.43
N ALA A 76 -1.34 -9.85 4.88
CA ALA A 76 -0.86 -9.79 6.26
C ALA A 76 -2.00 -9.46 7.24
N LEU A 77 -2.85 -8.48 6.90
CA LEU A 77 -4.03 -8.12 7.69
C LEU A 77 -4.97 -9.31 7.88
N VAL A 78 -5.27 -10.02 6.79
CA VAL A 78 -6.13 -11.21 6.82
C VAL A 78 -5.60 -12.28 7.78
N ARG A 79 -4.29 -12.36 7.97
CA ARG A 79 -3.66 -13.35 8.85
C ARG A 79 -3.73 -12.98 10.34
N VAL A 80 -3.64 -11.69 10.68
CA VAL A 80 -3.56 -11.24 12.08
C VAL A 80 -4.89 -10.76 12.65
N ALA A 81 -5.82 -10.31 11.80
CA ALA A 81 -7.12 -9.81 12.24
C ALA A 81 -7.97 -10.94 12.84
N LYS A 82 -8.63 -10.67 13.97
CA LYS A 82 -9.47 -11.62 14.70
C LYS A 82 -10.95 -11.23 14.68
N SER A 83 -11.25 -10.00 14.27
CA SER A 83 -12.59 -9.43 14.26
C SER A 83 -12.75 -8.40 13.13
N PRO A 84 -13.98 -8.04 12.75
CA PRO A 84 -14.24 -6.93 11.84
C PRO A 84 -13.71 -5.58 12.35
N ASP A 85 -13.64 -5.39 13.66
CA ASP A 85 -13.16 -4.13 14.24
C ASP A 85 -11.65 -3.93 14.06
N ASP A 86 -10.89 -5.01 13.93
CA ASP A 86 -9.45 -4.94 13.60
C ASP A 86 -9.22 -4.32 12.22
N TYR A 87 -10.06 -4.68 11.24
CA TYR A 87 -10.01 -4.06 9.91
C TYR A 87 -10.35 -2.57 9.99
N LYS A 88 -11.39 -2.21 10.74
CA LYS A 88 -11.76 -0.79 10.91
C LYS A 88 -10.63 0.01 11.54
N ALA A 89 -9.97 -0.54 12.56
CA ALA A 89 -8.87 0.13 13.24
C ALA A 89 -7.69 0.39 12.28
N VAL A 90 -7.27 -0.61 11.51
CA VAL A 90 -6.19 -0.43 10.51
C VAL A 90 -6.59 0.55 9.43
N TYR A 91 -7.76 0.36 8.81
CA TYR A 91 -8.18 1.25 7.73
C TYR A 91 -8.42 2.67 8.23
N ALA A 92 -8.93 2.89 9.44
CA ALA A 92 -9.05 4.23 10.01
C ALA A 92 -7.68 4.93 10.13
N LYS A 93 -6.68 4.23 10.67
CA LYS A 93 -5.30 4.74 10.82
C LYS A 93 -4.66 5.05 9.46
N VAL A 94 -4.80 4.15 8.48
CA VAL A 94 -4.21 4.33 7.14
C VAL A 94 -4.93 5.44 6.37
N LEU A 95 -6.26 5.48 6.39
CA LEU A 95 -7.04 6.50 5.70
C LEU A 95 -6.79 7.90 6.28
N SER A 96 -6.55 8.03 7.59
CA SER A 96 -6.22 9.33 8.20
C SER A 96 -4.82 9.85 7.83
N ALA A 97 -3.94 8.99 7.30
CA ALA A 97 -2.60 9.36 6.84
C ALA A 97 -2.56 9.71 5.33
N CYS A 98 -3.65 9.48 4.60
CA CYS A 98 -3.72 9.80 3.17
C CYS A 98 -3.95 11.31 2.95
N ASP A 99 -3.08 11.95 2.17
CA ASP A 99 -3.16 13.39 1.83
C ASP A 99 -4.30 13.72 0.85
N GLN A 100 -4.85 12.70 0.20
CA GLN A 100 -5.84 12.81 -0.88
C GLN A 100 -6.88 11.69 -0.76
N PRO A 101 -8.08 11.86 -1.34
CA PRO A 101 -9.06 10.80 -1.44
C PRO A 101 -8.51 9.56 -2.17
N VAL A 102 -8.81 8.39 -1.61
CA VAL A 102 -8.45 7.05 -2.09
C VAL A 102 -9.67 6.20 -2.41
#